data_AF-A0A952NZB6-F1
#
_entry.id   AF-A0A952NZB6-F1
#
_cell.length_a   1.000
_cell.length_b   1.000
_cell.length_c   1.000
_cell.angle_alpha   90.00
_cell.angle_beta   90.00
_cell.angle_gamma   90.00
#
_symmetry.space_group_name_H-M   'P 1'
#
loop_
_entity.id
_entity.type
_entity.pdbx_description
1 polymer ?
#
loop_
_entity_poly.entity_id
_entity_poly.type
_entity_poly.pdbx_seq_one_letter_code
_entity_poly.pdbx_strand_id
1 'polypeptide(L)'
;MRNSLFRSRAWLHVLISIVPVILIHASASADCSAPAGLPGQVNLRGAPQKPYFCDGVRWFEMNFIEAGGTGAGSCTPAELGTFANRSGSFRLCNGSDWLRQTTDTLILGSCTTQGELKFDPLTQVLSACDGGILRTAKLPAPAVVYNATGSLQTYSVPPGVTRLTARIWGAGGGGGGGARKGAAGAPRTGGSGGGGAYSVVQFDVTPGETLNLYVGRGGGGGRALLHTFLIIFPSSYTSSGGGGGGLSAIQRASDSSWLVAVGAGGGGGGADEQLTAPATGGRGGAGGVHLGEDGVSATSGSSGGRGATSTSGGGPGTGSFAAAAGAGALRAGGFGAGDSGTRDPASFFNGGSPGLVLDNQIPTGGGGGGGGYGGGGGGAGAQESDVGSSGGGGGSSSTAANVHWLYGESGSGSTPGGIGMADRPFGIAEGGLGKSGGDTGADGGHGLIILIPDPAP
;
A
#
# COMPACT_ATOMS: atom_id res chain seq x y z
N MET A 1 -48.19 27.93 -66.16
CA MET A 1 -48.99 28.15 -64.93
C MET A 1 -48.12 27.82 -63.72
N ARG A 2 -47.93 28.81 -62.83
CA ARG A 2 -47.43 28.78 -61.42
C ARG A 2 -46.09 28.05 -61.13
N ASN A 3 -44.95 28.74 -60.93
CA ASN A 3 -44.47 29.57 -59.79
C ASN A 3 -44.23 28.85 -58.44
N SER A 4 -42.96 28.65 -58.06
CA SER A 4 -42.32 29.01 -56.77
C SER A 4 -40.83 28.58 -56.83
N LEU A 5 -39.78 29.41 -56.87
CA LEU A 5 -39.27 30.50 -56.01
C LEU A 5 -39.02 30.09 -54.54
N PHE A 6 -37.88 29.44 -54.31
CA PHE A 6 -37.23 29.31 -53.00
C PHE A 6 -36.54 30.65 -52.65
N ARG A 7 -37.05 31.34 -51.62
CA ARG A 7 -36.42 32.50 -50.98
C ARG A 7 -35.64 32.05 -49.75
N SER A 8 -34.33 32.28 -49.75
CA SER A 8 -33.47 32.21 -48.56
C SER A 8 -33.77 33.40 -47.64
N ARG A 9 -34.27 33.13 -46.43
CA ARG A 9 -34.32 34.12 -45.33
C ARG A 9 -33.06 33.97 -44.48
N ALA A 10 -32.16 34.94 -44.59
CA ALA A 10 -31.09 35.16 -43.63
C ALA A 10 -31.71 35.64 -42.31
N TRP A 11 -31.55 34.85 -41.26
CA TRP A 11 -31.85 35.27 -39.89
C TRP A 11 -30.59 35.92 -39.31
N LEU A 12 -30.65 37.23 -39.15
CA LEU A 12 -29.67 38.06 -38.45
C LEU A 12 -29.85 37.80 -36.93
N HIS A 13 -29.03 36.92 -36.35
CA HIS A 13 -28.93 36.81 -34.90
C HIS A 13 -28.01 37.91 -34.37
N VAL A 14 -28.62 38.90 -33.72
CA VAL A 14 -27.94 39.88 -32.87
C VAL A 14 -27.50 39.15 -31.60
N LEU A 15 -26.21 38.78 -31.54
CA LEU A 15 -25.57 38.31 -30.31
C LEU A 15 -25.25 39.52 -29.43
N ILE A 16 -26.17 39.84 -28.51
CA ILE A 16 -25.89 40.72 -27.38
C ILE A 16 -24.95 39.96 -26.46
N SER A 17 -23.67 40.31 -26.51
CA SER A 17 -22.64 39.79 -25.63
C SER A 17 -22.83 40.37 -24.23
N ILE A 18 -23.68 39.74 -23.42
CA ILE A 18 -23.71 39.95 -21.97
C ILE A 18 -22.50 39.21 -21.42
N VAL A 19 -21.43 39.94 -21.10
CA VAL A 19 -20.32 39.42 -20.33
C VAL A 19 -20.80 39.31 -18.88
N PRO A 20 -21.00 38.10 -18.32
CA PRO A 20 -21.12 38.00 -16.88
C PRO A 20 -19.75 38.38 -16.31
N VAL A 21 -19.67 39.48 -15.57
CA VAL A 21 -18.58 39.72 -14.64
C VAL A 21 -18.72 38.65 -13.56
N ILE A 22 -18.12 37.48 -13.81
CA ILE A 22 -17.89 36.48 -12.79
C ILE A 22 -16.78 37.05 -11.91
N LEU A 23 -17.20 37.64 -10.79
CA LEU A 23 -16.30 38.00 -9.72
C LEU A 23 -15.76 36.70 -9.12
N ILE A 24 -14.64 36.19 -9.65
CA ILE A 24 -13.93 35.05 -9.06
C ILE A 24 -13.25 35.54 -7.79
N HIS A 25 -13.99 35.58 -6.68
CA HIS A 25 -13.39 35.53 -5.35
C HIS A 25 -13.21 34.06 -4.99
N ALA A 26 -12.04 33.51 -5.33
CA ALA A 26 -11.59 32.23 -4.80
C ALA A 26 -10.15 32.38 -4.32
N SER A 27 -9.95 33.17 -3.27
CA SER A 27 -8.79 33.08 -2.39
C SER A 27 -9.20 32.33 -1.12
N ALA A 28 -9.33 31.01 -1.24
CA ALA A 28 -9.35 30.12 -0.09
C ALA A 28 -9.00 28.69 -0.54
N SER A 29 -7.72 28.36 -0.58
CA SER A 29 -7.30 27.00 -0.18
C SER A 29 -6.38 27.14 1.02
N ALA A 30 -6.98 27.61 2.12
CA ALA A 30 -6.54 27.25 3.45
C ALA A 30 -7.33 26.00 3.80
N ASP A 31 -6.69 24.84 3.83
CA ASP A 31 -7.32 23.71 4.47
C ASP A 31 -6.24 22.82 5.06
N CYS A 32 -6.34 22.57 6.34
CA CYS A 32 -5.30 21.84 7.03
C CYS A 32 -5.52 20.33 7.20
N SER A 33 -6.62 19.63 6.90
CA SER A 33 -8.03 19.98 6.72
C SER A 33 -8.90 19.53 7.90
N ALA A 34 -9.76 20.44 8.39
CA ALA A 34 -10.67 20.35 9.55
C ALA A 34 -10.07 20.31 11.01
N PRO A 35 -10.37 21.34 11.85
CA PRO A 35 -10.72 22.70 11.43
C PRO A 35 -9.69 23.23 10.43
N ALA A 36 -10.19 23.94 9.41
CA ALA A 36 -9.36 24.66 8.47
C ALA A 36 -8.47 25.64 9.24
N GLY A 37 -7.23 25.76 8.79
CA GLY A 37 -6.28 26.70 9.36
C GLY A 37 -5.36 27.26 8.28
N LEU A 38 -4.65 28.31 8.63
CA LEU A 38 -3.67 28.94 7.75
C LEU A 38 -2.30 28.28 7.94
N PRO A 39 -1.45 28.22 6.90
CA PRO A 39 -0.04 27.87 7.08
C PRO A 39 0.59 28.74 8.18
N GLY A 40 1.24 28.11 9.15
CA GLY A 40 1.81 28.80 10.32
C GLY A 40 0.90 28.83 11.55
N GLN A 41 -0.38 28.47 11.43
CA GLN A 41 -1.31 28.49 12.55
C GLN A 41 -1.01 27.34 13.53
N VAL A 42 -1.03 27.64 14.82
CA VAL A 42 -1.01 26.65 15.90
C VAL A 42 -2.42 26.49 16.45
N ASN A 43 -2.85 25.26 16.69
CA ASN A 43 -4.17 24.95 17.25
C ASN A 43 -4.06 23.80 18.26
N LEU A 44 -4.81 23.88 19.34
CA LEU A 44 -4.83 22.86 20.40
C LEU A 44 -6.00 21.90 20.17
N ARG A 45 -5.74 20.59 20.18
CA ARG A 45 -6.73 19.55 19.89
C ARG A 45 -6.67 18.40 20.91
N GLY A 46 -7.81 17.76 21.14
CA GLY A 46 -7.94 16.60 22.03
C GLY A 46 -7.98 16.92 23.53
N ALA A 47 -8.14 15.89 24.36
CA ALA A 47 -8.04 15.95 25.83
C ALA A 47 -7.10 14.84 26.31
N PRO A 48 -5.94 15.14 26.94
CA PRO A 48 -5.42 16.49 27.20
C PRO A 48 -5.13 17.27 25.90
N GLN A 49 -5.25 18.59 25.96
CA GLN A 49 -5.04 19.45 24.79
C GLN A 49 -3.59 19.35 24.31
N LYS A 50 -3.42 18.85 23.09
CA LYS A 50 -2.12 18.76 22.41
C LYS A 50 -2.01 19.84 21.33
N PRO A 51 -0.87 20.51 21.20
CA PRO A 51 -0.66 21.52 20.17
C PRO A 51 -0.33 20.90 18.81
N TYR A 52 -0.94 21.47 17.78
CA TYR A 52 -0.74 21.13 16.39
C TYR A 52 -0.32 22.36 15.60
N PHE A 53 0.58 22.21 14.64
CA PHE A 53 0.99 23.25 13.68
C PHE A 53 0.46 22.92 12.28
N CYS A 54 -0.13 23.86 11.56
CA CYS A 54 -0.55 23.66 10.18
C CYS A 54 0.54 24.14 9.20
N ASP A 55 1.03 23.27 8.32
CA ASP A 55 2.00 23.63 7.26
C ASP A 55 1.33 24.21 6.00
N GLY A 56 0.01 24.33 6.01
CA GLY A 56 -0.80 24.71 4.85
C GLY A 56 -1.48 23.55 4.13
N VAL A 57 -1.16 22.31 4.50
CA VAL A 57 -1.77 21.09 3.95
C VAL A 57 -2.25 20.16 5.06
N ARG A 58 -1.45 19.99 6.12
CA ARG A 58 -1.73 19.08 7.24
C ARG A 58 -1.38 19.67 8.59
N TRP A 59 -2.07 19.20 9.63
CA TRP A 59 -1.71 19.46 11.03
C TRP A 59 -0.65 18.47 11.52
N PHE A 60 0.41 18.99 12.13
CA PHE A 60 1.46 18.19 12.79
C PHE A 60 1.32 18.35 14.30
N GLU A 61 1.18 17.23 15.02
CA GLU A 61 1.30 17.24 16.47
C GLU A 61 2.72 17.67 16.85
N MET A 62 2.83 18.72 17.66
CA MET A 62 4.10 19.17 18.20
C MET A 62 4.39 18.40 19.48
N ASN A 63 5.50 17.66 19.53
CA ASN A 63 5.94 16.99 20.75
C ASN A 63 6.50 18.03 21.73
N PHE A 64 5.68 18.46 22.70
CA PHE A 64 6.15 19.18 23.87
C PHE A 64 6.40 18.19 25.01
N ILE A 65 7.57 18.28 25.63
CA ILE A 65 7.95 17.40 26.73
C ILE A 65 7.61 18.14 28.03
N GLU A 66 6.64 17.58 28.75
CA GLU A 66 6.23 17.88 30.13
C GLU A 66 5.42 19.17 30.37
N ALA A 67 4.17 18.96 30.80
CA ALA A 67 3.45 19.93 31.62
C ALA A 67 4.05 19.87 33.03
N GLY A 68 4.56 20.99 33.54
CA GLY A 68 4.98 21.08 34.94
C GLY A 68 6.49 21.15 35.18
N GLY A 69 7.18 22.09 34.54
CA GLY A 69 8.38 22.65 35.16
C GLY A 69 7.95 23.59 36.28
N THR A 70 8.07 23.17 37.56
CA THR A 70 7.80 23.96 38.77
C THR A 70 8.49 25.32 38.67
N GLY A 71 7.72 26.40 38.45
CA GLY A 71 8.27 27.77 38.44
C GLY A 71 7.85 28.70 37.30
N ALA A 72 6.90 28.34 36.43
CA ALA A 72 6.36 29.28 35.41
C ALA A 72 4.97 29.84 35.72
N GLY A 73 4.33 29.42 36.81
CA GLY A 73 2.91 29.71 37.07
C GLY A 73 1.97 28.92 36.15
N SER A 74 0.67 29.05 36.39
CA SER A 74 -0.37 28.62 35.45
C SER A 74 -0.53 29.66 34.34
N CYS A 75 -1.07 29.25 33.19
CA CYS A 75 -1.54 30.20 32.19
C CYS A 75 -3.06 30.34 32.27
N THR A 76 -3.58 31.48 31.84
CA THR A 76 -5.02 31.73 31.81
C THR A 76 -5.63 31.27 30.48
N PRO A 77 -6.95 31.01 30.43
CA PRO A 77 -7.64 30.73 29.17
C PRO A 77 -7.49 31.84 28.11
N ALA A 78 -7.22 33.08 28.52
CA ALA A 78 -6.94 34.19 27.61
C ALA A 78 -5.56 34.10 26.93
N GLU A 79 -4.63 33.34 27.52
CA GLU A 79 -3.29 33.08 27.00
C GLU A 79 -3.24 31.79 26.17
N LEU A 80 -4.37 31.10 25.95
CA LEU A 80 -4.45 29.85 25.20
C LEU A 80 -3.80 29.97 23.82
N GLY A 81 -2.81 29.11 23.53
CA GLY A 81 -2.09 29.11 22.25
C GLY A 81 -1.03 30.20 22.11
N THR A 82 -0.82 31.04 23.13
CA THR A 82 0.27 32.03 23.13
C THR A 82 1.59 31.42 23.58
N PHE A 83 2.68 31.95 23.03
CA PHE A 83 4.04 31.63 23.46
C PHE A 83 4.55 32.71 24.40
N ALA A 84 5.14 32.31 25.53
CA ALA A 84 5.82 33.24 26.43
C ALA A 84 7.17 32.67 26.86
N ASN A 85 8.15 33.56 27.01
CA ASN A 85 9.39 33.23 27.71
C ASN A 85 9.12 33.32 29.21
N ARG A 86 9.12 32.18 29.89
CA ARG A 86 8.97 32.09 31.35
C ARG A 86 10.19 31.38 31.91
N SER A 87 10.92 32.10 32.76
CA SER A 87 12.11 31.59 33.45
C SER A 87 13.19 31.07 32.49
N GLY A 88 13.41 31.78 31.37
CA GLY A 88 14.46 31.47 30.39
C GLY A 88 14.14 30.31 29.45
N SER A 89 12.87 29.90 29.36
CA SER A 89 12.40 28.84 28.45
C SER A 89 11.14 29.29 27.72
N PHE A 90 11.08 29.04 26.41
CA PHE A 90 9.83 29.22 25.65
C PHE A 90 8.82 28.17 26.07
N ARG A 91 7.62 28.65 26.38
CA ARG A 91 6.51 27.78 26.71
C ARG A 91 5.25 28.15 25.93
N LEU A 92 4.47 27.14 25.57
CA LEU A 92 3.14 27.28 24.95
C LEU A 92 2.07 27.09 26.02
N CYS A 93 1.13 28.02 26.14
CA CYS A 93 0.00 27.86 27.06
C CYS A 93 -1.07 26.93 26.46
N ASN A 94 -1.44 25.88 27.18
CA ASN A 94 -2.52 24.95 26.81
C ASN A 94 -3.89 25.30 27.45
N GLY A 95 -3.99 26.48 28.08
CA GLY A 95 -5.19 26.98 28.77
C GLY A 95 -5.17 26.81 30.29
N SER A 96 -4.31 25.94 30.82
CA SER A 96 -4.07 25.81 32.27
C SER A 96 -2.58 25.88 32.62
N ASP A 97 -1.72 25.36 31.76
CA ASP A 97 -0.31 25.15 32.01
C ASP A 97 0.58 25.61 30.83
N TRP A 98 1.81 25.98 31.17
CA TRP A 98 2.85 26.33 30.21
C TRP A 98 3.70 25.10 29.86
N LEU A 99 3.64 24.65 28.60
CA LEU A 99 4.37 23.50 28.05
C LEU A 99 5.79 23.90 27.59
N ARG A 100 6.85 23.24 28.04
CA ARG A 100 8.25 23.60 27.70
C ARG A 100 8.71 22.94 26.38
N GLN A 101 9.41 23.71 25.54
CA GLN A 101 10.09 23.16 24.35
C GLN A 101 11.52 22.71 24.73
N THR A 102 11.90 21.49 24.37
CA THR A 102 13.18 20.85 24.80
C THR A 102 14.20 20.65 23.67
N THR A 103 13.94 21.09 22.44
CA THR A 103 14.86 20.85 21.32
C THR A 103 15.97 21.90 21.20
N ASP A 104 17.14 21.43 20.74
CA ASP A 104 18.37 22.19 20.55
C ASP A 104 18.18 23.46 19.72
N THR A 105 18.32 24.61 20.39
CA THR A 105 18.24 25.92 19.73
C THR A 105 19.57 26.31 19.11
N LEU A 106 19.62 26.36 17.78
CA LEU A 106 20.63 27.11 17.05
C LEU A 106 20.22 28.61 17.03
N ILE A 107 21.15 29.50 17.37
CA ILE A 107 20.95 30.96 17.37
C ILE A 107 21.43 31.51 16.03
N LEU A 108 20.54 32.05 15.19
CA LEU A 108 20.88 32.48 13.82
C LEU A 108 20.62 33.96 13.50
N GLY A 109 20.36 34.82 14.49
CA GLY A 109 20.33 36.27 14.25
C GLY A 109 19.51 37.07 15.24
N SER A 110 19.42 38.38 14.97
CA SER A 110 18.59 39.31 15.72
C SER A 110 17.21 39.45 15.08
N CYS A 111 16.17 39.48 15.91
CA CYS A 111 14.80 39.69 15.50
C CYS A 111 14.19 40.79 16.37
N THR A 112 13.33 41.64 15.80
CA THR A 112 12.87 42.87 16.46
C THR A 112 11.56 42.71 17.22
N THR A 113 10.75 41.71 16.87
CA THR A 113 9.41 41.54 17.43
C THR A 113 9.31 40.22 18.18
N GLN A 114 9.28 40.29 19.51
CA GLN A 114 9.10 39.13 20.37
C GLN A 114 7.83 38.36 19.99
N GLY A 115 7.94 37.03 19.87
CA GLY A 115 6.82 36.15 19.53
C GLY A 115 6.54 35.98 18.03
N GLU A 116 7.30 36.64 17.14
CA GLU A 116 7.17 36.38 15.70
C GLU A 116 7.64 34.95 15.37
N LEU A 117 6.72 34.15 14.80
CA LEU A 117 7.00 32.84 14.24
C LEU A 117 7.20 32.98 12.73
N LYS A 118 8.35 32.53 12.22
CA LYS A 118 8.61 32.41 10.78
C LYS A 118 8.83 30.96 10.43
N PHE A 119 8.00 30.43 9.54
CA PHE A 119 8.23 29.14 8.94
C PHE A 119 8.88 29.34 7.57
N ASP A 120 10.05 28.74 7.37
CA ASP A 120 10.64 28.61 6.05
C ASP A 120 10.26 27.23 5.46
N PRO A 121 9.38 27.19 4.44
CA PRO A 121 8.92 25.94 3.86
C PRO A 121 10.02 25.19 3.08
N LEU A 122 11.08 25.88 2.63
CA LEU A 122 12.18 25.27 1.88
C LEU A 122 13.13 24.53 2.81
N THR A 123 13.44 25.12 3.96
CA THR A 123 14.35 24.50 4.94
C THR A 123 13.63 23.72 6.03
N GLN A 124 12.29 23.80 6.06
CA GLN A 124 11.44 23.22 7.11
C GLN A 124 11.84 23.73 8.50
N VAL A 125 12.31 24.97 8.59
CA VAL A 125 12.75 25.58 9.84
C VAL A 125 11.64 26.48 10.38
N LEU A 126 11.19 26.20 11.61
CA LEU A 126 10.37 27.10 12.40
C LEU A 126 11.29 27.99 13.24
N SER A 127 11.23 29.29 13.02
CA SER A 127 11.99 30.29 13.75
C SER A 127 11.07 31.04 14.70
N ALA A 128 11.48 31.24 15.95
CA ALA A 128 10.77 32.04 16.95
C ALA A 128 11.66 33.15 17.47
N CYS A 129 11.12 34.36 17.60
CA CYS A 129 11.85 35.52 18.13
C CYS A 129 11.70 35.69 19.65
N ASP A 130 12.82 35.74 20.37
CA ASP A 130 12.91 35.95 21.84
C ASP A 130 13.16 37.41 22.25
N GLY A 131 12.64 38.39 21.49
CA GLY A 131 12.89 39.81 21.78
C GLY A 131 14.35 40.23 21.55
N GLY A 132 14.97 39.70 20.49
CA GLY A 132 16.36 40.02 20.11
C GLY A 132 17.15 38.84 19.59
N ILE A 133 16.70 37.60 19.81
CA ILE A 133 17.38 36.37 19.38
C ILE A 133 16.41 35.49 18.60
N LEU A 134 16.79 35.12 17.37
CA LEU A 134 16.06 34.16 16.54
C LEU A 134 16.47 32.73 16.92
N ARG A 135 15.52 31.95 17.44
CA ARG A 135 15.67 30.53 17.77
C ARG A 135 15.06 29.70 16.66
N THR A 136 15.81 28.78 16.08
CA THR A 136 15.31 27.91 15.00
C THR A 136 15.16 26.46 15.46
N ALA A 137 14.03 25.85 15.14
CA ALA A 137 13.79 24.41 15.24
C ALA A 137 13.58 23.84 13.83
N LYS A 138 14.39 22.85 13.45
CA LYS A 138 14.15 22.10 12.22
C LYS A 138 12.98 21.14 12.48
N LEU A 139 11.90 21.29 11.74
CA LEU A 139 10.81 20.33 11.79
C LEU A 139 11.29 19.01 11.17
N PRO A 140 10.85 17.85 11.71
CA PRO A 140 11.09 16.58 11.05
C PRO A 140 10.47 16.66 9.66
N ALA A 141 11.25 16.28 8.64
CA ALA A 141 10.75 16.36 7.28
C ALA A 141 9.49 15.48 7.16
N PRO A 142 8.51 15.92 6.37
CA PRO A 142 7.23 15.24 6.27
C PRO A 142 7.40 13.80 5.82
N ALA A 143 6.64 12.88 6.42
CA ALA A 143 6.52 11.53 5.90
C ALA A 143 6.01 11.58 4.44
N VAL A 144 6.65 10.81 3.55
CA VAL A 144 6.32 10.71 2.13
C VAL A 144 5.70 9.34 1.84
N VAL A 145 4.53 9.34 1.19
CA VAL A 145 3.74 8.12 0.92
C VAL A 145 3.83 7.76 -0.56
N TYR A 146 4.12 6.48 -0.84
CA TYR A 146 4.25 5.92 -2.18
C TYR A 146 3.26 4.78 -2.37
N ASN A 147 2.31 4.98 -3.29
CA ASN A 147 1.32 3.99 -3.71
C ASN A 147 1.81 3.19 -4.93
N ALA A 148 1.17 2.06 -5.23
CA ALA A 148 1.52 1.27 -6.39
C ALA A 148 1.14 1.98 -7.71
N THR A 149 2.15 2.24 -8.55
CA THR A 149 1.97 2.83 -9.89
C THR A 149 2.17 1.81 -11.02
N GLY A 150 2.66 0.61 -10.71
CA GLY A 150 3.12 -0.37 -11.71
C GLY A 150 4.46 -0.01 -12.37
N SER A 151 5.17 0.99 -11.86
CA SER A 151 6.47 1.45 -12.37
C SER A 151 7.42 1.84 -11.23
N LEU A 152 8.71 1.96 -11.55
CA LEU A 152 9.73 2.39 -10.60
C LEU A 152 9.46 3.81 -10.11
N GLN A 153 9.49 4.00 -8.80
CA GLN A 153 9.43 5.32 -8.17
C GLN A 153 10.78 5.64 -7.55
N THR A 154 11.10 6.93 -7.38
CA THR A 154 12.37 7.37 -6.82
C THR A 154 12.16 8.33 -5.66
N TYR A 155 13.06 8.30 -4.68
CA TYR A 155 13.13 9.25 -3.58
C TYR A 155 14.54 9.83 -3.47
N SER A 156 14.66 11.15 -3.50
CA SER A 156 15.93 11.83 -3.25
C SER A 156 15.98 12.26 -1.79
N VAL A 157 16.98 11.75 -1.07
CA VAL A 157 17.18 12.01 0.36
C VAL A 157 17.46 13.50 0.58
N PRO A 158 16.64 14.21 1.37
CA PRO A 158 16.82 15.64 1.59
C PRO A 158 18.14 15.98 2.27
N PRO A 159 18.66 17.21 2.08
CA PRO A 159 19.82 17.70 2.83
C PRO A 159 19.66 17.57 4.36
N GLY A 160 20.69 17.03 5.01
CA GLY A 160 20.74 16.86 6.47
C GLY A 160 19.88 15.74 7.02
N VAL A 161 19.40 14.82 6.18
CA VAL A 161 18.80 13.54 6.57
C VAL A 161 19.86 12.46 6.44
N THR A 162 20.22 11.83 7.54
CA THR A 162 21.22 10.73 7.56
C THR A 162 20.59 9.38 7.88
N ARG A 163 19.28 9.35 8.17
CA ARG A 163 18.56 8.14 8.53
C ARG A 163 17.10 8.24 8.10
N LEU A 164 16.56 7.13 7.62
CA LEU A 164 15.14 6.99 7.30
C LEU A 164 14.53 5.85 8.11
N THR A 165 13.31 6.07 8.58
CA THR A 165 12.41 5.00 9.00
C THR A 165 11.43 4.72 7.88
N ALA A 166 11.33 3.47 7.43
CA ALA A 166 10.40 3.04 6.40
C ALA A 166 9.34 2.11 6.98
N ARG A 167 8.07 2.38 6.66
CA ARG A 167 6.92 1.49 6.91
C ARG A 167 6.46 0.93 5.57
N ILE A 168 6.46 -0.39 5.44
CA ILE A 168 6.30 -1.06 4.16
C ILE A 168 5.30 -2.20 4.27
N TRP A 169 4.35 -2.23 3.34
CA TRP A 169 3.40 -3.33 3.18
C TRP A 169 3.64 -4.03 1.84
N GLY A 170 3.80 -5.36 1.87
CA GLY A 170 3.75 -6.19 0.67
C GLY A 170 2.32 -6.22 0.11
N ALA A 171 2.15 -6.43 -1.19
CA ALA A 171 0.81 -6.50 -1.77
C ALA A 171 0.08 -7.81 -1.40
N GLY A 172 -1.25 -7.81 -1.46
CA GLY A 172 -2.06 -9.02 -1.29
C GLY A 172 -2.21 -9.81 -2.59
N GLY A 173 -2.45 -11.11 -2.49
CA GLY A 173 -2.78 -11.98 -3.63
C GLY A 173 -4.26 -11.88 -4.02
N GLY A 174 -4.58 -12.14 -5.27
CA GLY A 174 -5.96 -12.20 -5.78
C GLY A 174 -6.67 -13.50 -5.38
N GLY A 175 -8.00 -13.44 -5.25
CA GLY A 175 -8.83 -14.61 -4.99
C GLY A 175 -9.08 -15.44 -6.25
N GLY A 176 -9.35 -16.74 -6.09
CA GLY A 176 -9.69 -17.63 -7.20
C GLY A 176 -11.12 -17.43 -7.74
N GLY A 177 -11.32 -17.79 -9.01
CA GLY A 177 -12.65 -17.80 -9.63
C GLY A 177 -13.54 -18.90 -9.06
N GLY A 178 -14.85 -18.67 -9.13
CA GLY A 178 -15.87 -19.66 -8.75
C GLY A 178 -16.33 -20.53 -9.91
N ALA A 179 -16.96 -21.66 -9.60
CA ALA A 179 -17.63 -22.53 -10.58
C ALA A 179 -19.16 -22.49 -10.38
N ARG A 180 -19.93 -22.59 -11.48
CA ARG A 180 -21.39 -22.36 -11.50
C ARG A 180 -22.18 -23.39 -10.71
N LYS A 181 -22.02 -24.67 -11.04
CA LYS A 181 -22.67 -25.79 -10.35
C LYS A 181 -21.82 -27.03 -10.53
N GLY A 182 -21.51 -27.70 -9.43
CA GLY A 182 -21.00 -29.06 -9.52
C GLY A 182 -22.11 -30.09 -9.72
N ALA A 183 -21.75 -31.38 -9.77
CA ALA A 183 -22.69 -32.49 -9.86
C ALA A 183 -23.81 -32.45 -8.80
N ALA A 184 -23.56 -31.82 -7.64
CA ALA A 184 -24.53 -31.65 -6.54
C ALA A 184 -25.41 -30.37 -6.64
N GLY A 185 -25.29 -29.57 -7.70
CA GLY A 185 -26.14 -28.39 -7.95
C GLY A 185 -25.83 -27.14 -7.12
N ALA A 186 -24.91 -27.21 -6.16
CA ALA A 186 -24.45 -26.07 -5.37
C ALA A 186 -23.34 -25.27 -6.10
N PRO A 187 -23.34 -23.93 -6.01
CA PRO A 187 -22.24 -23.10 -6.49
C PRO A 187 -20.98 -23.35 -5.67
N ARG A 188 -19.83 -23.26 -6.32
CA ARG A 188 -18.54 -23.50 -5.66
C ARG A 188 -17.69 -22.25 -5.67
N THR A 189 -17.05 -22.01 -4.52
CA THR A 189 -16.28 -20.79 -4.27
C THR A 189 -14.80 -21.03 -4.50
N GLY A 190 -14.14 -20.14 -5.22
CA GLY A 190 -12.68 -20.08 -5.26
C GLY A 190 -12.09 -19.79 -3.88
N GLY A 191 -10.80 -20.06 -3.71
CA GLY A 191 -10.07 -19.73 -2.51
C GLY A 191 -9.74 -18.24 -2.42
N SER A 192 -9.62 -17.71 -1.21
CA SER A 192 -9.11 -16.34 -1.01
C SER A 192 -7.60 -16.28 -1.28
N GLY A 193 -7.11 -15.14 -1.76
CA GLY A 193 -5.69 -14.81 -1.77
C GLY A 193 -5.17 -14.49 -0.37
N GLY A 194 -3.84 -14.52 -0.23
CA GLY A 194 -3.12 -14.18 0.99
C GLY A 194 -2.96 -12.67 1.18
N GLY A 195 -2.96 -12.19 2.42
CA GLY A 195 -2.59 -10.81 2.76
C GLY A 195 -1.08 -10.62 2.72
N GLY A 196 -0.61 -9.40 2.46
CA GLY A 196 0.81 -9.04 2.50
C GLY A 196 1.34 -8.85 3.92
N ALA A 197 2.66 -8.97 4.09
CA ALA A 197 3.34 -8.66 5.34
C ALA A 197 3.48 -7.14 5.54
N TYR A 198 3.69 -6.74 6.80
CA TYR A 198 4.04 -5.39 7.22
C TYR A 198 5.41 -5.37 7.90
N SER A 199 6.20 -4.33 7.65
CA SER A 199 7.52 -4.16 8.24
C SER A 199 7.85 -2.69 8.50
N VAL A 200 8.49 -2.43 9.63
CA VAL A 200 9.07 -1.15 10.01
C VAL A 200 10.56 -1.35 10.16
N VAL A 201 11.33 -0.62 9.35
CA VAL A 201 12.78 -0.71 9.34
C VAL A 201 13.40 0.67 9.39
N GLN A 202 14.63 0.73 9.88
CA GLN A 202 15.41 1.96 9.93
C GLN A 202 16.77 1.71 9.29
N PHE A 203 17.25 2.66 8.48
CA PHE A 203 18.53 2.53 7.81
C PHE A 203 19.18 3.89 7.56
N ASP A 204 20.51 3.89 7.56
CA ASP A 204 21.28 5.10 7.33
C ASP A 204 21.29 5.44 5.83
N VAL A 205 21.26 6.73 5.51
CA VAL A 205 21.26 7.28 4.15
C VAL A 205 22.26 8.42 4.04
N THR A 206 22.69 8.72 2.82
CA THR A 206 23.50 9.92 2.57
C THR A 206 22.61 11.04 2.04
N PRO A 207 22.73 12.28 2.54
CA PRO A 207 22.04 13.43 1.95
C PRO A 207 22.31 13.53 0.43
N GLY A 208 21.26 13.71 -0.37
CA GLY A 208 21.32 13.76 -1.84
C GLY A 208 21.34 12.39 -2.53
N GLU A 209 21.40 11.29 -1.78
CA GLU A 209 21.28 9.95 -2.34
C GLU A 209 19.89 9.73 -2.98
N THR A 210 19.84 8.91 -4.03
CA THR A 210 18.58 8.48 -4.65
C THR A 210 18.28 7.04 -4.30
N LEU A 211 17.05 6.78 -3.84
CA LEU A 211 16.50 5.46 -3.56
C LEU A 211 15.49 5.08 -4.63
N ASN A 212 15.58 3.84 -5.09
CA ASN A 212 14.63 3.16 -5.96
C ASN A 212 13.55 2.49 -5.09
N LEU A 213 12.30 2.84 -5.34
CA LEU A 213 11.13 2.37 -4.60
C LEU A 213 10.26 1.49 -5.50
N TYR A 214 10.05 0.27 -5.04
CA TYR A 214 9.19 -0.72 -5.68
C TYR A 214 7.95 -0.86 -4.81
N VAL A 215 6.77 -0.53 -5.33
CA VAL A 215 5.51 -0.69 -4.60
C VAL A 215 4.67 -1.73 -5.33
N GLY A 216 4.46 -2.86 -4.66
CA GLY A 216 3.84 -4.03 -5.28
C GLY A 216 2.38 -3.79 -5.63
N ARG A 217 1.93 -4.28 -6.79
CA ARG A 217 0.50 -4.31 -7.12
C ARG A 217 -0.15 -5.56 -6.54
N GLY A 218 -1.42 -5.46 -6.14
CA GLY A 218 -2.20 -6.63 -5.77
C GLY A 218 -2.27 -7.65 -6.90
N GLY A 219 -2.40 -8.91 -6.54
CA GLY A 219 -2.57 -10.00 -7.49
C GLY A 219 -3.93 -9.93 -8.18
N GLY A 220 -3.99 -10.28 -9.46
CA GLY A 220 -5.25 -10.31 -10.22
C GLY A 220 -6.16 -11.45 -9.78
N GLY A 221 -7.46 -11.21 -9.75
CA GLY A 221 -8.47 -12.21 -9.47
C GLY A 221 -8.52 -13.31 -10.54
N GLY A 222 -8.74 -14.55 -10.09
CA GLY A 222 -8.92 -15.72 -10.94
C GLY A 222 -10.19 -15.60 -11.77
N ARG A 223 -10.08 -15.80 -13.08
CA ARG A 223 -11.22 -15.76 -14.01
C ARG A 223 -12.08 -16.99 -13.88
N ALA A 224 -13.39 -16.77 -13.92
CA ALA A 224 -14.35 -17.80 -14.26
C ALA A 224 -14.67 -17.68 -15.75
N LEU A 225 -14.44 -18.75 -16.51
CA LEU A 225 -14.72 -18.74 -17.94
C LEU A 225 -15.98 -19.55 -18.23
N LEU A 226 -16.86 -18.93 -19.00
CA LEU A 226 -17.88 -19.63 -19.76
C LEU A 226 -17.20 -20.21 -21.00
N HIS A 227 -16.94 -21.52 -21.00
CA HIS A 227 -16.68 -22.21 -22.26
C HIS A 227 -17.99 -22.23 -23.06
N THR A 228 -18.09 -21.35 -24.06
CA THR A 228 -19.21 -21.33 -25.02
C THR A 228 -18.97 -22.30 -26.19
N PHE A 229 -17.94 -23.15 -26.13
CA PHE A 229 -17.52 -23.97 -27.26
C PHE A 229 -18.12 -25.38 -27.21
N LEU A 230 -18.93 -25.63 -28.24
CA LEU A 230 -19.46 -26.89 -28.74
C LEU A 230 -20.54 -27.63 -27.91
N ILE A 231 -21.74 -27.63 -28.52
CA ILE A 231 -23.05 -28.21 -28.16
C ILE A 231 -23.04 -29.71 -27.77
N ILE A 232 -21.89 -30.38 -27.76
CA ILE A 232 -21.79 -31.84 -27.70
C ILE A 232 -21.56 -32.37 -26.28
N PHE A 233 -21.02 -31.56 -25.36
CA PHE A 233 -20.94 -31.93 -23.93
C PHE A 233 -21.56 -30.83 -23.08
N PRO A 234 -22.62 -31.11 -22.29
CA PRO A 234 -23.23 -30.11 -21.45
C PRO A 234 -22.24 -29.69 -20.34
N SER A 235 -21.69 -28.48 -20.52
CA SER A 235 -21.24 -27.56 -19.46
C SER A 235 -20.14 -28.05 -18.51
N SER A 236 -18.89 -27.96 -18.96
CA SER A 236 -17.71 -27.93 -18.07
C SER A 236 -17.22 -26.48 -17.90
N TYR A 237 -17.48 -25.89 -16.74
CA TYR A 237 -16.94 -24.64 -16.21
C TYR A 237 -15.69 -24.88 -15.37
N THR A 238 -14.54 -24.59 -15.96
CA THR A 238 -13.29 -24.47 -15.19
C THR A 238 -13.10 -23.04 -14.70
N SER A 239 -12.57 -22.90 -13.49
CA SER A 239 -12.17 -21.61 -12.94
C SER A 239 -10.67 -21.59 -12.66
N SER A 240 -10.06 -20.42 -12.82
CA SER A 240 -8.62 -20.23 -12.62
C SER A 240 -8.30 -19.73 -11.22
N GLY A 241 -7.08 -20.03 -10.75
CA GLY A 241 -6.53 -19.40 -9.55
C GLY A 241 -6.22 -17.92 -9.76
N GLY A 242 -6.32 -17.14 -8.68
CA GLY A 242 -5.83 -15.77 -8.63
C GLY A 242 -4.31 -15.71 -8.61
N GLY A 243 -3.74 -14.59 -9.02
CA GLY A 243 -2.29 -14.37 -8.96
C GLY A 243 -1.82 -13.87 -7.59
N GLY A 244 -0.55 -14.09 -7.26
CA GLY A 244 0.07 -13.52 -6.05
C GLY A 244 0.32 -12.01 -6.13
N GLY A 245 0.51 -11.36 -4.98
CA GLY A 245 0.83 -9.93 -4.90
C GLY A 245 2.25 -9.61 -5.36
N GLY A 246 2.48 -8.39 -5.82
CA GLY A 246 3.79 -7.86 -6.19
C GLY A 246 4.65 -7.48 -4.97
N LEU A 247 5.97 -7.36 -5.20
CA LEU A 247 6.95 -7.01 -4.18
C LEU A 247 6.86 -5.53 -3.80
N SER A 248 6.95 -5.23 -2.49
CA SER A 248 7.26 -3.88 -2.00
C SER A 248 8.67 -3.83 -1.41
N ALA A 249 9.52 -2.92 -1.89
CA ALA A 249 10.93 -2.91 -1.54
C ALA A 249 11.64 -1.56 -1.79
N ILE A 250 12.79 -1.39 -1.15
CA ILE A 250 13.67 -0.21 -1.26
C ILE A 250 15.07 -0.67 -1.66
N GLN A 251 15.65 0.01 -2.63
CA GLN A 251 16.98 -0.27 -3.18
C GLN A 251 17.77 1.04 -3.33
N ARG A 252 19.08 1.03 -3.08
CA ARG A 252 19.93 2.18 -3.40
C ARG A 252 20.13 2.26 -4.91
N ALA A 253 19.95 3.45 -5.50
CA ALA A 253 20.08 3.61 -6.95
C ALA A 253 21.54 3.53 -7.42
N SER A 254 22.50 3.88 -6.56
CA SER A 254 23.93 3.94 -6.90
C SER A 254 24.57 2.58 -7.18
N ASP A 255 24.19 1.55 -6.42
CA ASP A 255 24.81 0.22 -6.47
C ASP A 255 23.81 -0.92 -6.64
N SER A 256 22.50 -0.60 -6.76
CA SER A 256 21.43 -1.60 -6.82
C SER A 256 21.37 -2.53 -5.60
N SER A 257 21.92 -2.14 -4.45
CA SER A 257 21.83 -2.88 -3.20
C SER A 257 20.43 -2.78 -2.60
N TRP A 258 19.86 -3.91 -2.22
CA TRP A 258 18.55 -3.96 -1.56
C TRP A 258 18.70 -3.60 -0.10
N LEU A 259 17.91 -2.65 0.38
CA LEU A 259 17.85 -2.31 1.79
C LEU A 259 16.82 -3.20 2.49
N VAL A 260 15.62 -3.26 1.91
CA VAL A 260 14.50 -4.01 2.47
C VAL A 260 13.56 -4.45 1.36
N ALA A 261 13.00 -5.65 1.51
CA ALA A 261 11.92 -6.20 0.71
C ALA A 261 10.91 -6.84 1.66
N VAL A 262 9.61 -6.64 1.42
CA VAL A 262 8.53 -7.17 2.27
C VAL A 262 7.71 -8.22 1.53
N GLY A 263 7.40 -9.33 2.21
CA GLY A 263 6.68 -10.46 1.64
C GLY A 263 5.26 -10.11 1.18
N ALA A 264 4.90 -10.50 -0.05
CA ALA A 264 3.54 -10.38 -0.57
C ALA A 264 2.72 -11.66 -0.35
N GLY A 265 1.40 -11.56 -0.43
CA GLY A 265 0.51 -12.72 -0.34
C GLY A 265 0.47 -13.55 -1.63
N GLY A 266 0.23 -14.85 -1.49
CA GLY A 266 0.00 -15.78 -2.60
C GLY A 266 -1.43 -15.72 -3.14
N GLY A 267 -1.64 -16.12 -4.39
CA GLY A 267 -2.99 -16.15 -5.00
C GLY A 267 -3.84 -17.32 -4.50
N GLY A 268 -5.17 -17.16 -4.48
CA GLY A 268 -6.12 -18.22 -4.13
C GLY A 268 -6.36 -19.20 -5.30
N GLY A 269 -6.61 -20.47 -5.00
CA GLY A 269 -6.93 -21.49 -5.99
C GLY A 269 -8.34 -21.32 -6.56
N GLY A 270 -8.56 -21.68 -7.82
CA GLY A 270 -9.88 -21.76 -8.45
C GLY A 270 -10.71 -22.95 -7.91
N ALA A 271 -12.03 -22.83 -7.98
CA ALA A 271 -12.95 -23.94 -7.72
C ALA A 271 -12.96 -24.96 -8.88
N ASP A 272 -13.05 -26.24 -8.54
CA ASP A 272 -13.36 -27.33 -9.48
C ASP A 272 -14.86 -27.62 -9.45
N GLU A 273 -15.43 -28.08 -10.55
CA GLU A 273 -16.84 -28.42 -10.72
C GLU A 273 -17.15 -29.92 -10.57
N GLN A 274 -16.18 -30.81 -10.74
CA GLN A 274 -16.48 -32.17 -11.19
C GLN A 274 -16.71 -33.17 -10.03
N LEU A 275 -16.19 -32.89 -8.83
CA LEU A 275 -16.44 -33.72 -7.63
C LEU A 275 -17.93 -33.86 -7.24
N THR A 276 -18.34 -34.99 -6.65
CA THR A 276 -19.64 -35.10 -5.97
C THR A 276 -19.71 -34.30 -4.66
N ALA A 277 -18.56 -33.93 -4.10
CA ALA A 277 -18.44 -33.08 -2.92
C ALA A 277 -18.22 -31.59 -3.29
N PRO A 278 -18.63 -30.63 -2.44
CA PRO A 278 -18.35 -29.22 -2.63
C PRO A 278 -16.84 -28.96 -2.51
N ALA A 279 -16.16 -28.82 -3.65
CA ALA A 279 -14.75 -28.45 -3.70
C ALA A 279 -14.61 -26.93 -3.70
N THR A 280 -14.13 -26.35 -2.61
CA THR A 280 -13.70 -24.95 -2.54
C THR A 280 -12.25 -24.83 -2.97
N GLY A 281 -11.90 -23.78 -3.70
CA GLY A 281 -10.50 -23.51 -4.03
C GLY A 281 -9.63 -23.31 -2.77
N GLY A 282 -8.36 -23.72 -2.85
CA GLY A 282 -7.41 -23.58 -1.74
C GLY A 282 -7.06 -22.11 -1.45
N ARG A 283 -6.81 -21.75 -0.20
CA ARG A 283 -6.41 -20.37 0.15
C ARG A 283 -4.94 -20.13 -0.21
N GLY A 284 -4.63 -18.93 -0.70
CA GLY A 284 -3.24 -18.49 -0.88
C GLY A 284 -2.55 -18.26 0.47
N GLY A 285 -1.24 -18.48 0.49
CA GLY A 285 -0.41 -18.26 1.69
C GLY A 285 -0.16 -16.77 1.94
N ALA A 286 -0.23 -16.33 3.19
CA ALA A 286 0.06 -14.94 3.55
C ALA A 286 1.55 -14.60 3.48
N GLY A 287 1.86 -13.34 3.18
CA GLY A 287 3.21 -12.81 3.19
C GLY A 287 3.79 -12.82 4.60
N GLY A 288 5.06 -13.21 4.71
CA GLY A 288 5.76 -13.36 5.98
C GLY A 288 6.84 -12.33 6.21
N VAL A 289 7.04 -11.92 7.46
CA VAL A 289 8.21 -11.13 7.85
C VAL A 289 9.50 -11.96 7.82
N HIS A 290 9.45 -13.17 8.34
CA HIS A 290 10.59 -14.11 8.30
C HIS A 290 10.25 -15.40 7.55
N LEU A 291 9.00 -15.84 7.67
CA LEU A 291 8.45 -17.05 7.07
C LEU A 291 7.07 -16.70 6.54
N GLY A 292 6.85 -16.86 5.24
CA GLY A 292 5.51 -16.82 4.64
C GLY A 292 4.67 -17.99 5.13
N GLU A 293 3.35 -17.80 5.16
CA GLU A 293 2.44 -18.91 5.41
C GLU A 293 2.33 -19.77 4.14
N ASP A 294 2.26 -21.09 4.33
CA ASP A 294 1.92 -22.02 3.25
C ASP A 294 0.48 -21.78 2.78
N GLY A 295 0.24 -21.95 1.48
CA GLY A 295 -1.11 -22.03 0.96
C GLY A 295 -1.84 -23.26 1.51
N VAL A 296 -3.13 -23.13 1.78
CA VAL A 296 -3.95 -24.23 2.31
C VAL A 296 -4.59 -24.98 1.15
N SER A 297 -4.41 -26.31 1.13
CA SER A 297 -5.04 -27.21 0.17
C SER A 297 -6.56 -27.11 0.17
N ALA A 298 -7.15 -27.27 -1.01
CA ALA A 298 -8.56 -27.59 -1.13
C ALA A 298 -8.85 -29.00 -0.57
N THR A 299 -10.11 -29.28 -0.24
CA THR A 299 -10.57 -30.61 0.18
C THR A 299 -10.37 -31.72 -0.88
N SER A 300 -9.98 -31.35 -2.10
CA SER A 300 -9.89 -32.23 -3.26
C SER A 300 -8.50 -32.81 -3.56
N GLY A 301 -7.42 -32.43 -2.85
CA GLY A 301 -6.11 -33.12 -2.96
C GLY A 301 -5.00 -32.38 -3.72
N SER A 302 -5.22 -31.13 -4.15
CA SER A 302 -4.16 -30.23 -4.60
C SER A 302 -3.51 -29.51 -3.40
N SER A 303 -2.17 -29.47 -3.31
CA SER A 303 -1.49 -28.74 -2.23
C SER A 303 -1.13 -27.32 -2.64
N GLY A 304 -1.40 -26.35 -1.76
CA GLY A 304 -0.96 -24.96 -1.95
C GLY A 304 0.55 -24.85 -2.08
N GLY A 305 1.03 -23.80 -2.76
CA GLY A 305 2.44 -23.45 -2.75
C GLY A 305 2.92 -23.18 -1.33
N ARG A 306 4.16 -23.57 -1.03
CA ARG A 306 4.79 -23.27 0.26
C ARG A 306 5.16 -21.79 0.35
N GLY A 307 5.06 -21.24 1.55
CA GLY A 307 5.56 -19.92 1.88
C GLY A 307 7.08 -19.86 1.70
N ALA A 308 7.58 -18.70 1.30
CA ALA A 308 9.00 -18.43 1.25
C ALA A 308 9.57 -18.23 2.65
N THR A 309 10.88 -18.44 2.81
CA THR A 309 11.62 -18.08 4.02
C THR A 309 12.49 -16.87 3.73
N SER A 310 13.00 -16.19 4.75
CA SER A 310 13.92 -15.05 4.60
C SER A 310 15.24 -15.38 3.90
N THR A 311 15.48 -16.65 3.53
CA THR A 311 16.68 -17.12 2.82
C THR A 311 16.40 -18.02 1.62
N SER A 312 15.13 -18.40 1.36
CA SER A 312 14.76 -19.29 0.26
C SER A 312 13.38 -18.98 -0.30
N GLY A 313 13.22 -19.11 -1.62
CA GLY A 313 11.90 -19.04 -2.26
C GLY A 313 10.96 -20.14 -1.75
N GLY A 314 9.66 -19.85 -1.82
CA GLY A 314 8.61 -20.82 -1.52
C GLY A 314 8.58 -21.92 -2.56
N GLY A 315 8.38 -23.16 -2.09
CA GLY A 315 8.23 -24.33 -2.96
C GLY A 315 6.91 -24.29 -3.75
N PRO A 316 6.89 -24.77 -4.99
CA PRO A 316 5.66 -24.81 -5.78
C PRO A 316 4.60 -25.71 -5.14
N GLY A 317 3.32 -25.39 -5.39
CA GLY A 317 2.21 -26.27 -5.03
C GLY A 317 2.24 -27.56 -5.86
N THR A 318 1.81 -28.67 -5.26
CA THR A 318 1.76 -29.96 -5.97
C THR A 318 0.39 -30.18 -6.60
N GLY A 319 0.37 -30.50 -7.89
CA GLY A 319 -0.78 -31.03 -8.63
C GLY A 319 -0.44 -32.38 -9.26
N SER A 320 -1.45 -33.19 -9.57
CA SER A 320 -1.27 -34.60 -9.96
C SER A 320 -0.64 -34.84 -11.34
N PHE A 321 -0.52 -33.82 -12.22
CA PHE A 321 0.04 -33.95 -13.58
C PHE A 321 0.98 -32.80 -13.96
N ALA A 322 2.02 -32.62 -13.16
CA ALA A 322 2.95 -31.49 -13.16
C ALA A 322 3.57 -31.09 -14.52
N ALA A 323 3.13 -29.96 -15.08
CA ALA A 323 4.10 -28.90 -15.34
C ALA A 323 4.40 -28.26 -13.98
N ALA A 324 5.60 -28.49 -13.43
CA ALA A 324 5.96 -27.97 -12.12
C ALA A 324 5.74 -26.45 -12.11
N ALA A 325 4.89 -25.96 -11.20
CA ALA A 325 4.88 -24.53 -10.89
C ALA A 325 6.34 -24.12 -10.57
N GLY A 326 6.73 -22.93 -11.01
CA GLY A 326 8.06 -22.43 -10.71
C GLY A 326 8.17 -22.16 -9.22
N ALA A 327 9.27 -22.56 -8.60
CA ALA A 327 9.65 -21.96 -7.33
C ALA A 327 9.82 -20.44 -7.54
N GLY A 328 9.46 -19.64 -6.54
CA GLY A 328 9.81 -18.23 -6.55
C GLY A 328 11.33 -18.09 -6.57
N ALA A 329 11.83 -17.17 -7.38
CA ALA A 329 13.22 -16.76 -7.32
C ALA A 329 13.38 -15.59 -6.34
N LEU A 330 14.62 -15.26 -6.00
CA LEU A 330 14.92 -13.97 -5.41
C LEU A 330 14.37 -12.90 -6.38
N ARG A 331 13.41 -12.08 -5.93
CA ARG A 331 12.83 -10.97 -6.70
C ARG A 331 11.82 -11.33 -7.80
N ALA A 332 11.37 -12.59 -7.89
CA ALA A 332 10.26 -12.97 -8.77
C ALA A 332 9.40 -14.05 -8.12
N GLY A 333 8.08 -13.86 -8.10
CA GLY A 333 7.16 -14.90 -7.62
C GLY A 333 7.19 -16.13 -8.52
N GLY A 334 6.82 -17.29 -7.96
CA GLY A 334 6.76 -18.53 -8.71
C GLY A 334 5.73 -18.50 -9.85
N PHE A 335 6.03 -19.14 -10.97
CA PHE A 335 5.06 -19.31 -12.06
C PHE A 335 3.94 -20.26 -11.62
N GLY A 336 2.70 -19.95 -12.01
CA GLY A 336 1.60 -20.91 -11.92
C GLY A 336 1.84 -22.11 -12.85
N ALA A 337 1.33 -23.29 -12.49
CA ALA A 337 1.45 -24.49 -13.30
C ALA A 337 0.54 -24.45 -14.56
N GLY A 338 1.09 -24.72 -15.76
CA GLY A 338 0.35 -24.84 -17.03
C GLY A 338 1.26 -24.94 -18.27
N ASP A 339 0.88 -25.75 -19.26
CA ASP A 339 1.73 -26.10 -20.41
C ASP A 339 1.79 -25.03 -21.53
N SER A 340 0.93 -24.01 -21.52
CA SER A 340 0.77 -23.15 -22.71
C SER A 340 0.32 -21.70 -22.47
N GLY A 341 0.03 -21.27 -21.24
CA GLY A 341 -0.28 -19.86 -20.92
C GLY A 341 0.97 -18.98 -20.87
N THR A 342 0.85 -17.69 -21.20
CA THR A 342 1.93 -16.70 -21.05
C THR A 342 2.48 -16.77 -19.63
N ARG A 343 3.71 -17.30 -19.51
CA ARG A 343 4.49 -17.39 -18.28
C ARG A 343 4.93 -16.00 -17.87
N ASP A 344 4.01 -15.11 -17.57
CA ASP A 344 4.35 -13.81 -17.01
C ASP A 344 4.62 -14.06 -15.52
N PRO A 345 5.89 -14.05 -15.08
CA PRO A 345 6.17 -14.15 -13.66
C PRO A 345 5.52 -12.95 -12.98
N ALA A 346 5.21 -13.08 -11.69
CA ALA A 346 5.03 -11.88 -10.87
C ALA A 346 6.35 -11.08 -10.97
N SER A 347 6.32 -10.02 -11.78
CA SER A 347 7.45 -9.10 -11.95
C SER A 347 7.61 -8.22 -10.70
N PHE A 348 8.70 -7.46 -10.60
CA PHE A 348 8.94 -6.54 -9.48
C PHE A 348 7.72 -5.71 -9.05
N PHE A 349 6.94 -5.22 -10.03
CA PHE A 349 5.80 -4.34 -9.80
C PHE A 349 4.44 -5.03 -9.93
N ASN A 350 4.31 -6.00 -10.85
CA ASN A 350 3.04 -6.64 -11.13
C ASN A 350 2.91 -7.92 -10.31
N GLY A 351 1.81 -8.04 -9.57
CA GLY A 351 1.37 -9.33 -9.06
C GLY A 351 1.28 -10.37 -10.18
N GLY A 352 1.28 -11.65 -9.82
CA GLY A 352 1.15 -12.73 -10.78
C GLY A 352 -0.11 -12.54 -11.62
N SER A 353 -0.03 -12.88 -12.90
CA SER A 353 -1.22 -12.96 -13.75
C SER A 353 -2.15 -14.06 -13.24
N PRO A 354 -3.48 -13.91 -13.42
CA PRO A 354 -4.41 -15.02 -13.27
C PRO A 354 -3.99 -16.18 -14.18
N GLY A 355 -4.27 -17.42 -13.77
CA GLY A 355 -4.09 -18.56 -14.67
C GLY A 355 -4.87 -18.38 -15.98
N LEU A 356 -4.25 -18.70 -17.12
CA LEU A 356 -4.92 -18.70 -18.42
C LEU A 356 -5.49 -20.10 -18.69
N VAL A 357 -6.77 -20.15 -19.05
CA VAL A 357 -7.37 -21.37 -19.60
C VAL A 357 -7.23 -21.30 -21.12
N LEU A 358 -6.52 -22.25 -21.72
CA LEU A 358 -6.45 -22.39 -23.16
C LEU A 358 -7.53 -23.34 -23.67
N ASP A 359 -7.89 -23.13 -24.94
CA ASP A 359 -8.95 -23.83 -25.66
C ASP A 359 -8.72 -25.35 -25.52
N ASN A 360 -9.59 -25.98 -24.73
CA ASN A 360 -9.81 -27.42 -24.61
C ASN A 360 -9.12 -28.24 -23.49
N GLN A 361 -7.99 -27.89 -22.85
CA GLN A 361 -7.46 -28.76 -21.76
C GLN A 361 -6.67 -28.01 -20.67
N ILE A 362 -7.12 -28.20 -19.42
CA ILE A 362 -6.45 -27.95 -18.12
C ILE A 362 -6.65 -26.54 -17.51
N PRO A 363 -7.40 -26.42 -16.39
CA PRO A 363 -7.32 -25.23 -15.54
C PRO A 363 -5.92 -25.10 -14.91
N THR A 364 -5.26 -23.99 -15.21
CA THR A 364 -3.92 -23.68 -14.69
C THR A 364 -4.00 -23.09 -13.27
N GLY A 365 -3.04 -23.43 -12.42
CA GLY A 365 -2.84 -22.80 -11.13
C GLY A 365 -2.44 -21.33 -11.27
N GLY A 366 -2.83 -20.50 -10.31
CA GLY A 366 -2.42 -19.09 -10.27
C GLY A 366 -0.94 -18.91 -9.92
N GLY A 367 -0.35 -17.78 -10.33
CA GLY A 367 1.05 -17.43 -9.98
C GLY A 367 1.25 -17.22 -8.47
N GLY A 368 2.47 -17.48 -7.98
CA GLY A 368 2.87 -17.29 -6.57
C GLY A 368 3.06 -15.81 -6.20
N GLY A 369 3.12 -15.52 -4.90
CA GLY A 369 3.39 -14.17 -4.39
C GLY A 369 4.83 -13.72 -4.63
N GLY A 370 5.03 -12.43 -4.93
CA GLY A 370 6.33 -11.78 -4.95
C GLY A 370 6.88 -11.51 -3.54
N GLY A 371 8.20 -11.37 -3.40
CA GLY A 371 8.86 -11.13 -2.11
C GLY A 371 10.37 -11.02 -2.25
N GLY A 372 11.08 -10.71 -1.16
CA GLY A 372 12.55 -10.74 -1.14
C GLY A 372 13.04 -12.11 -1.60
N TYR A 373 12.40 -13.15 -1.04
CA TYR A 373 12.29 -14.46 -1.66
C TYR A 373 10.82 -14.69 -2.03
N GLY A 374 10.57 -14.95 -3.32
CA GLY A 374 9.21 -15.14 -3.83
C GLY A 374 8.54 -16.39 -3.29
N GLY A 375 7.23 -16.35 -3.06
CA GLY A 375 6.43 -17.52 -2.73
C GLY A 375 6.28 -18.47 -3.93
N GLY A 376 6.04 -19.74 -3.66
CA GLY A 376 5.85 -20.74 -4.70
C GLY A 376 4.57 -20.54 -5.49
N GLY A 377 4.58 -20.89 -6.78
CA GLY A 377 3.37 -20.88 -7.61
C GLY A 377 2.31 -21.87 -7.14
N GLY A 378 1.05 -21.60 -7.49
CA GLY A 378 -0.06 -22.53 -7.28
C GLY A 378 0.03 -23.75 -8.21
N GLY A 379 -0.36 -24.91 -7.70
CA GLY A 379 -0.42 -26.16 -8.46
C GLY A 379 -1.63 -26.21 -9.40
N ALA A 380 -1.49 -26.91 -10.51
CA ALA A 380 -2.58 -27.16 -11.45
C ALA A 380 -3.50 -28.30 -10.96
N GLY A 381 -4.77 -28.24 -11.36
CA GLY A 381 -5.71 -29.34 -11.21
C GLY A 381 -5.37 -30.51 -12.14
N ALA A 382 -5.91 -31.70 -11.87
CA ALA A 382 -5.56 -32.90 -12.63
C ALA A 382 -6.42 -33.09 -13.91
N GLN A 383 -5.85 -33.69 -14.98
CA GLN A 383 -6.48 -33.77 -16.32
C GLN A 383 -7.72 -34.65 -16.42
N GLU A 384 -7.88 -35.65 -15.55
CA GLU A 384 -8.89 -36.71 -15.78
C GLU A 384 -9.84 -36.98 -14.63
N SER A 385 -9.77 -36.21 -13.53
CA SER A 385 -10.78 -36.26 -12.48
C SER A 385 -10.62 -35.10 -11.52
N ASP A 386 -11.62 -34.23 -11.39
CA ASP A 386 -12.13 -33.83 -10.08
C ASP A 386 -11.22 -33.00 -9.13
N VAL A 387 -10.13 -32.37 -9.60
CA VAL A 387 -9.23 -31.63 -8.67
C VAL A 387 -9.12 -30.15 -8.99
N GLY A 388 -9.46 -29.34 -7.98
CA GLY A 388 -9.28 -27.89 -7.99
C GLY A 388 -7.81 -27.51 -8.09
N SER A 389 -7.55 -26.33 -8.65
CA SER A 389 -6.22 -25.71 -8.59
C SER A 389 -5.92 -25.24 -7.16
N SER A 390 -4.65 -25.27 -6.77
CA SER A 390 -4.23 -24.81 -5.45
C SER A 390 -3.74 -23.36 -5.49
N GLY A 391 -3.82 -22.69 -4.33
CA GLY A 391 -3.29 -21.35 -4.16
C GLY A 391 -1.76 -21.32 -4.15
N GLY A 392 -1.16 -20.18 -4.48
CA GLY A 392 0.28 -19.95 -4.34
C GLY A 392 0.70 -19.71 -2.89
N GLY A 393 1.98 -19.92 -2.60
CA GLY A 393 2.57 -19.57 -1.30
C GLY A 393 2.86 -18.07 -1.17
N GLY A 394 2.93 -17.59 0.07
CA GLY A 394 3.32 -16.21 0.37
C GLY A 394 4.83 -15.99 0.21
N GLY A 395 5.24 -14.76 -0.09
CA GLY A 395 6.64 -14.34 -0.07
C GLY A 395 7.13 -14.04 1.34
N SER A 396 8.44 -13.87 1.51
CA SER A 396 9.08 -13.48 2.77
C SER A 396 9.78 -12.13 2.65
N SER A 397 9.91 -11.44 3.78
CA SER A 397 10.72 -10.23 3.86
C SER A 397 12.21 -10.55 3.98
N SER A 398 13.04 -9.61 3.52
CA SER A 398 14.50 -9.67 3.66
C SER A 398 15.07 -8.26 3.86
N THR A 399 16.13 -8.15 4.65
CA THR A 399 16.86 -6.89 4.87
C THR A 399 18.35 -7.06 4.65
N ALA A 400 19.02 -5.98 4.27
CA ALA A 400 20.48 -5.91 4.33
C ALA A 400 20.98 -5.84 5.78
N ALA A 401 22.25 -6.21 5.98
CA ALA A 401 22.86 -6.27 7.32
C ALA A 401 22.91 -4.91 8.03
N ASN A 402 22.93 -3.81 7.30
CA ASN A 402 22.96 -2.44 7.82
C ASN A 402 21.56 -1.83 8.02
N VAL A 403 20.49 -2.64 7.92
CA VAL A 403 19.12 -2.21 8.16
C VAL A 403 18.66 -2.75 9.50
N HIS A 404 18.24 -1.84 10.38
CA HIS A 404 17.73 -2.18 11.70
C HIS A 404 16.23 -2.47 11.63
N TRP A 405 15.86 -3.72 11.90
CA TRP A 405 14.46 -4.13 11.96
C TRP A 405 13.83 -3.66 13.26
N LEU A 406 12.86 -2.75 13.19
CA LEU A 406 12.17 -2.21 14.37
C LEU A 406 10.97 -3.07 14.74
N TYR A 407 10.16 -3.42 13.74
CA TYR A 407 8.90 -4.12 13.95
C TYR A 407 8.42 -4.80 12.68
N GLY A 408 7.66 -5.88 12.78
CA GLY A 408 7.01 -6.49 11.63
C GLY A 408 5.85 -7.40 12.04
N GLU A 409 4.86 -7.50 11.16
CA GLU A 409 3.74 -8.43 11.29
C GLU A 409 3.57 -9.20 9.98
N SER A 410 3.55 -10.53 10.04
CA SER A 410 3.13 -11.35 8.90
C SER A 410 1.63 -11.12 8.64
N GLY A 411 1.20 -11.32 7.39
CA GLY A 411 -0.22 -11.51 7.12
C GLY A 411 -0.73 -12.84 7.68
N SER A 412 -2.05 -13.01 7.74
CA SER A 412 -2.68 -14.29 8.08
C SER A 412 -3.94 -14.51 7.25
N GLY A 413 -3.95 -15.60 6.46
CA GLY A 413 -4.98 -15.81 5.45
C GLY A 413 -5.11 -14.59 4.54
N SER A 414 -6.31 -14.05 4.34
CA SER A 414 -6.53 -12.82 3.54
C SER A 414 -6.25 -11.52 4.28
N THR A 415 -5.98 -11.57 5.59
CA THR A 415 -5.73 -10.38 6.40
C THR A 415 -4.26 -10.01 6.32
N PRO A 416 -3.89 -8.76 5.99
CA PRO A 416 -2.50 -8.32 5.97
C PRO A 416 -1.99 -7.98 7.36
N GLY A 417 -0.66 -7.92 7.49
CA GLY A 417 -0.02 -7.36 8.66
C GLY A 417 -0.28 -5.85 8.82
N GLY A 418 -0.18 -5.36 10.05
CA GLY A 418 -0.28 -3.94 10.36
C GLY A 418 -1.69 -3.36 10.24
N ILE A 419 -2.75 -4.17 10.40
CA ILE A 419 -4.14 -3.72 10.26
C ILE A 419 -4.54 -2.61 11.26
N GLY A 420 -3.87 -2.55 12.42
CA GLY A 420 -4.08 -1.52 13.44
C GLY A 420 -3.29 -0.22 13.23
N MET A 421 -2.47 -0.14 12.19
CA MET A 421 -1.64 1.04 11.92
C MET A 421 -2.50 2.16 11.34
N ALA A 422 -2.55 3.30 12.04
CA ALA A 422 -3.42 4.42 11.69
C ALA A 422 -3.10 5.05 10.32
N ASP A 423 -1.88 4.87 9.83
CA ASP A 423 -1.39 5.36 8.54
C ASP A 423 -1.61 4.37 7.39
N ARG A 424 -2.24 3.21 7.64
CA ARG A 424 -2.62 2.25 6.60
C ARG A 424 -4.02 2.57 6.05
N PRO A 425 -4.17 2.98 4.79
CA PRO A 425 -5.47 3.08 4.14
C PRO A 425 -6.18 1.73 4.06
N PHE A 426 -7.51 1.75 4.05
CA PHE A 426 -8.33 0.55 3.84
C PHE A 426 -8.00 -0.10 2.48
N GLY A 427 -7.92 -1.43 2.44
CA GLY A 427 -7.68 -2.19 1.22
C GLY A 427 -6.21 -2.37 0.83
N ILE A 428 -5.25 -1.73 1.53
CA ILE A 428 -3.82 -1.97 1.29
C ILE A 428 -3.43 -3.36 1.76
N ALA A 429 -2.71 -4.10 0.92
CA ALA A 429 -2.17 -5.44 1.17
C ALA A 429 -3.20 -6.56 1.43
N GLU A 430 -4.50 -6.28 1.38
CA GLU A 430 -5.56 -7.27 1.63
C GLU A 430 -5.54 -8.41 0.59
N GLY A 431 -5.80 -9.64 1.03
CA GLY A 431 -6.02 -10.76 0.12
C GLY A 431 -7.39 -10.65 -0.57
N GLY A 432 -7.42 -10.88 -1.88
CA GLY A 432 -8.64 -10.91 -2.66
C GLY A 432 -9.55 -12.07 -2.26
N LEU A 433 -10.86 -11.82 -2.16
CA LEU A 433 -11.84 -12.86 -1.87
C LEU A 433 -12.07 -13.76 -3.08
N GLY A 434 -12.13 -15.07 -2.84
CA GLY A 434 -12.66 -16.01 -3.83
C GLY A 434 -14.15 -15.77 -4.05
N LYS A 435 -14.63 -16.01 -5.27
CA LYS A 435 -16.04 -15.84 -5.64
C LYS A 435 -16.69 -17.16 -6.02
N SER A 436 -18.01 -17.20 -6.07
CA SER A 436 -18.82 -18.39 -6.35
C SER A 436 -19.54 -18.28 -7.70
N GLY A 437 -20.16 -19.37 -8.18
CA GLY A 437 -21.19 -19.25 -9.21
C GLY A 437 -20.70 -18.86 -10.61
N GLY A 438 -19.43 -19.10 -10.94
CA GLY A 438 -18.86 -18.67 -12.22
C GLY A 438 -18.49 -17.20 -12.26
N ASP A 439 -18.30 -16.56 -11.10
CA ASP A 439 -17.77 -15.21 -10.99
C ASP A 439 -16.25 -15.21 -10.89
N THR A 440 -15.63 -14.15 -11.42
CA THR A 440 -14.19 -13.86 -11.28
C THR A 440 -13.87 -13.50 -9.83
N GLY A 441 -12.78 -14.03 -9.29
CA GLY A 441 -12.26 -13.69 -7.97
C GLY A 441 -11.93 -12.20 -7.84
N ALA A 442 -11.86 -11.69 -6.61
CA ALA A 442 -11.47 -10.30 -6.39
C ALA A 442 -9.95 -10.12 -6.49
N ASP A 443 -9.50 -8.97 -6.96
CA ASP A 443 -8.10 -8.56 -6.93
C ASP A 443 -7.62 -8.39 -5.48
N GLY A 444 -6.32 -8.56 -5.26
CA GLY A 444 -5.65 -8.23 -4.01
C GLY A 444 -5.41 -6.72 -3.85
N GLY A 445 -5.16 -6.32 -2.61
CA GLY A 445 -4.74 -4.97 -2.25
C GLY A 445 -3.32 -4.65 -2.70
N HIS A 446 -3.10 -3.41 -3.15
CA HIS A 446 -1.75 -2.91 -3.46
C HIS A 446 -0.88 -2.80 -2.20
N GLY A 447 0.44 -2.84 -2.36
CA GLY A 447 1.39 -2.50 -1.33
C GLY A 447 1.47 -0.99 -1.08
N LEU A 448 2.24 -0.62 -0.06
CA LEU A 448 2.43 0.77 0.37
C LEU A 448 3.84 0.95 0.93
N ILE A 449 4.48 2.09 0.62
CA ILE A 449 5.72 2.50 1.28
C ILE A 449 5.52 3.90 1.87
N ILE A 450 5.89 4.08 3.13
CA ILE A 450 5.95 5.38 3.80
C ILE A 450 7.38 5.59 4.29
N LEU A 451 8.01 6.69 3.84
CA LEU A 451 9.34 7.10 4.29
C LEU A 451 9.22 8.25 5.27
N ILE A 452 9.81 8.09 6.44
CA ILE A 452 9.84 9.08 7.53
C ILE A 452 11.30 9.47 7.74
N PRO A 453 11.70 10.69 7.36
CA PRO A 453 13.05 11.16 7.58
C PRO A 453 13.32 11.42 9.06
N ASP A 454 14.36 10.80 9.60
CA ASP A 454 14.84 11.12 10.93
C ASP A 454 15.85 12.28 10.82
N PRO A 455 15.69 13.35 11.62
CA PRO A 455 16.69 14.39 11.69
C PRO A 455 18.02 13.79 12.17
N ALA A 456 19.13 14.32 11.64
CA ALA A 456 20.44 13.96 12.15
C ALA A 456 20.49 14.21 13.68
N PRO A 457 21.08 13.29 14.46
CA PRO A 457 21.19 13.43 15.91
C PRO A 457 22.01 14.65 16.33
#